data_AF-A0A835TAJ2-F1
#
_entry.id   AF-A0A835TAJ2-F1
#
_cell.length_a   1.000
_cell.length_b   1.000
_cell.length_c   1.000
_cell.angle_alpha   90.00
_cell.angle_beta   90.00
_cell.angle_gamma   90.00
#
_symmetry.space_group_name_H-M   'P 1'
#
loop_
_entity.id
_entity.type
_entity.pdbx_description
1 polymer ?
#
loop_
_entity_poly.entity_id
_entity_poly.type
_entity_poly.pdbx_seq_one_letter_code
_entity_poly.pdbx_strand_id
1 'polypeptide(L)'
;MADTHIAGPESLETSGNGGFAMPGMANPPLAARGSGQALSQVQPQRERASDPAWKDYQTVFTNAKAGMEGVDKARVQQIVWEMSKDSAHFKNEQRKQASVQERIERMKSQAAAITPAELAAAGRLLDARIASCEARRDLTRTWLHVDMDCFYAAVHEREQPELKRLQVAVGGMGMICTANYVARRFDVRSAMPAFIGKRLCPKLVFIKPDFAKYTAAAEVVRGALRQVITRFLSQARGGRGRAAAAEEE
;
A
#
# COMPACT_ATOMS: atom_id res chain seq x y z
N MET A 1 42.52 -36.30 0.71
CA MET A 1 41.50 -37.30 0.32
C MET A 1 40.20 -36.52 0.22
N ALA A 2 40.01 -35.87 -0.94
CA ALA A 2 39.14 -36.33 -2.04
C ALA A 2 37.69 -35.83 -1.77
N ASP A 3 36.99 -35.08 -2.62
CA ASP A 3 37.21 -34.65 -4.00
C ASP A 3 36.48 -33.31 -4.25
N THR A 4 37.05 -32.53 -5.16
CA THR A 4 36.47 -31.32 -5.75
C THR A 4 35.84 -31.70 -7.09
N HIS A 5 34.55 -31.42 -7.28
CA HIS A 5 33.94 -31.44 -8.62
C HIS A 5 33.45 -30.04 -8.98
N ILE A 6 34.22 -29.41 -9.85
CA ILE A 6 33.90 -28.21 -10.62
C ILE A 6 33.16 -28.69 -11.87
N ALA A 7 31.92 -28.27 -12.07
CA ALA A 7 31.20 -28.45 -13.33
C ALA A 7 31.33 -27.15 -14.15
N GLY A 8 31.92 -27.26 -15.34
CA GLY A 8 32.00 -26.22 -16.35
C GLY A 8 30.69 -26.04 -17.13
N PRO A 9 30.63 -25.04 -18.04
CA PRO A 9 29.38 -24.57 -18.62
C PRO A 9 29.00 -25.38 -19.87
N GLU A 10 27.77 -25.91 -19.90
CA GLU A 10 27.17 -26.44 -21.13
C GLU A 10 26.51 -25.32 -21.94
N SER A 11 26.81 -25.36 -23.22
CA SER A 11 26.46 -24.44 -24.30
C SER A 11 24.97 -24.37 -24.59
N LEU A 12 24.46 -23.14 -24.70
CA LEU A 12 23.16 -22.79 -25.25
C LEU A 12 23.09 -23.14 -26.74
N GLU A 13 22.22 -24.07 -27.12
CA GLU A 13 21.80 -24.24 -28.51
C GLU A 13 20.72 -23.23 -28.87
N THR A 14 20.97 -22.47 -29.94
CA THR A 14 20.04 -21.55 -30.59
C THR A 14 19.21 -22.30 -31.63
N SER A 15 17.89 -22.34 -31.47
CA SER A 15 16.95 -22.60 -32.56
C SER A 15 15.95 -21.45 -32.66
N GLY A 16 15.96 -20.75 -33.79
CA GLY A 16 15.21 -19.53 -34.01
C GLY A 16 13.77 -19.73 -34.50
N ASN A 17 13.16 -18.55 -34.64
CA ASN A 17 12.14 -18.17 -35.62
C ASN A 17 10.65 -18.33 -35.26
N GLY A 18 9.92 -17.21 -35.39
CA GLY A 18 8.47 -17.07 -35.24
C GLY A 18 8.16 -15.85 -34.37
N GLY A 19 7.99 -14.63 -34.89
CA GLY A 19 6.96 -14.29 -35.86
C GLY A 19 6.03 -13.27 -35.20
N PHE A 20 6.41 -11.99 -35.27
CA PHE A 20 5.62 -10.86 -34.79
C PHE A 20 4.46 -10.63 -35.77
N ALA A 21 3.22 -10.81 -35.32
CA ALA A 21 2.02 -10.52 -36.11
C ALA A 21 0.93 -9.86 -35.25
N MET A 22 0.66 -8.59 -35.56
CA MET A 22 -0.56 -7.89 -35.16
C MET A 22 -1.70 -8.31 -36.09
N PRO A 23 -2.94 -8.45 -35.58
CA PRO A 23 -4.11 -8.21 -36.41
C PRO A 23 -5.00 -7.13 -35.80
N GLY A 24 -5.19 -6.06 -36.57
CA GLY A 24 -6.35 -5.20 -36.44
C GLY A 24 -7.61 -5.97 -36.82
N MET A 25 -8.67 -5.79 -36.03
CA MET A 25 -10.01 -6.21 -36.41
C MET A 25 -10.98 -5.06 -36.21
N ALA A 26 -11.69 -4.78 -37.29
CA ALA A 26 -12.69 -3.74 -37.47
C ALA A 26 -13.95 -3.99 -36.62
N ASN A 27 -14.62 -2.90 -36.24
CA ASN A 27 -15.93 -2.92 -35.60
C ASN A 27 -17.00 -3.54 -36.53
N PRO A 28 -17.90 -4.39 -36.01
CA PRO A 28 -19.07 -4.84 -36.76
C PRO A 28 -20.15 -3.73 -36.87
N PRO A 29 -20.99 -3.76 -37.91
CA PRO A 29 -21.94 -2.68 -38.22
C PRO A 29 -23.21 -2.70 -37.35
N LEU A 30 -23.81 -1.51 -37.20
CA LEU A 30 -25.11 -1.28 -36.57
C LEU A 30 -26.23 -2.04 -37.31
N ALA A 31 -26.98 -2.88 -36.59
CA ALA A 31 -28.27 -3.40 -37.03
C ALA A 31 -29.41 -2.54 -36.48
N ALA A 32 -30.36 -2.21 -37.37
CA ALA A 32 -31.49 -1.33 -37.12
C ALA A 32 -32.72 -2.07 -36.51
N ARG A 33 -33.37 -1.36 -35.59
CA ARG A 33 -34.82 -1.31 -35.23
C ARG A 33 -35.63 -2.61 -35.17
N GLY A 34 -36.16 -2.88 -33.96
CA GLY A 34 -37.39 -3.63 -33.73
C GLY A 34 -38.21 -2.98 -32.62
N SER A 35 -39.40 -2.48 -32.98
CA SER A 35 -40.41 -1.85 -32.15
C SER A 35 -41.16 -2.85 -31.26
N GLY A 36 -41.39 -2.50 -29.99
CA GLY A 36 -42.29 -3.23 -29.10
C GLY A 36 -42.39 -2.54 -27.74
N GLN A 37 -43.34 -1.60 -27.61
CA GLN A 37 -43.72 -1.02 -26.32
C GLN A 37 -44.41 -2.09 -25.48
N ALA A 38 -43.81 -2.47 -24.36
CA ALA A 38 -44.49 -3.13 -23.26
C ALA A 38 -44.54 -2.14 -22.09
N LEU A 39 -45.76 -1.68 -21.76
CA LEU A 39 -46.05 -0.83 -20.61
C LEU A 39 -45.79 -1.63 -19.33
N SER A 40 -44.59 -1.48 -18.73
CA SER A 40 -44.32 -1.99 -17.40
C SER A 40 -44.86 -1.01 -16.37
N GLN A 41 -45.87 -1.46 -15.61
CA GLN A 41 -46.42 -0.78 -14.45
C GLN A 41 -45.31 -0.32 -13.50
N VAL A 42 -45.28 0.99 -13.20
CA VAL A 42 -44.38 1.58 -12.21
C VAL A 42 -44.83 1.09 -10.83
N GLN A 43 -44.10 0.13 -10.27
CA GLN A 43 -44.22 -0.18 -8.84
C GLN A 43 -43.67 1.00 -8.04
N PRO A 44 -44.31 1.39 -6.93
CA PRO A 44 -43.85 2.51 -6.11
C PRO A 44 -42.44 2.20 -5.62
N GLN A 45 -41.52 3.14 -5.90
CA GLN A 45 -40.17 3.08 -5.36
C GLN A 45 -40.28 3.01 -3.83
N ARG A 46 -39.99 1.84 -3.27
CA ARG A 46 -39.58 1.75 -1.86
C ARG A 46 -38.44 2.75 -1.70
N GLU A 47 -38.65 3.78 -0.89
CA GLU A 47 -37.57 4.64 -0.41
C GLU A 47 -36.45 3.72 0.06
N ARG A 48 -35.34 3.68 -0.70
CA ARG A 48 -34.13 3.02 -0.24
C ARG A 48 -33.73 3.81 1.00
N ALA A 49 -33.81 3.18 2.17
CA ALA A 49 -33.17 3.69 3.36
C ALA A 49 -31.78 4.18 2.96
N SER A 50 -31.47 5.44 3.24
CA SER A 50 -30.18 6.02 2.93
C SER A 50 -29.09 5.10 3.46
N ASP A 51 -28.03 4.95 2.67
CA ASP A 51 -26.91 4.11 3.08
C ASP A 51 -26.41 4.54 4.47
N PRO A 52 -26.08 3.59 5.36
CA PRO A 52 -25.62 3.93 6.70
C PRO A 52 -24.44 4.90 6.65
N ALA A 53 -24.47 5.98 7.45
CA ALA A 53 -23.47 7.05 7.44
C ALA A 53 -22.00 6.59 7.63
N TRP A 54 -21.79 5.38 8.16
CA TRP A 54 -20.46 4.79 8.29
C TRP A 54 -19.85 4.34 6.96
N LYS A 55 -20.65 4.08 5.91
CA LYS A 55 -20.16 3.63 4.59
C LYS A 55 -19.32 4.68 3.88
N ASP A 56 -19.64 5.95 4.09
CA ASP A 56 -18.90 7.07 3.50
C ASP A 56 -17.68 7.47 4.34
N TYR A 57 -17.52 6.88 5.52
CA TYR A 57 -16.39 7.18 6.41
C TYR A 57 -15.13 6.45 5.95
N GLN A 58 -14.37 7.09 5.06
CA GLN A 58 -13.04 6.63 4.67
C GLN A 58 -12.00 7.09 5.68
N THR A 59 -11.27 6.13 6.25
CA THR A 59 -10.12 6.39 7.13
C THR A 59 -8.88 5.71 6.60
N VAL A 60 -7.72 6.15 7.07
CA VAL A 60 -6.44 5.49 6.79
C VAL A 60 -6.41 4.01 7.23
N PHE A 61 -7.37 3.57 8.05
CA PHE A 61 -7.46 2.20 8.57
C PHE A 61 -8.07 1.21 7.60
N THR A 62 -8.76 1.65 6.54
CA THR A 62 -9.42 0.75 5.57
C THR A 62 -8.60 0.48 4.31
N ASN A 63 -7.42 1.10 4.19
CA ASN A 63 -6.50 0.91 3.06
C ASN A 63 -5.87 -0.49 3.06
N ALA A 64 -5.57 -1.05 1.89
CA ALA A 64 -4.91 -2.36 1.80
C ALA A 64 -3.51 -2.35 2.46
N LYS A 65 -3.15 -3.45 3.13
CA LYS A 65 -1.80 -3.73 3.66
C LYS A 65 -1.54 -5.24 3.55
N ALA A 66 -0.27 -5.63 3.45
CA ALA A 66 0.12 -7.04 3.37
C ALA A 66 -0.43 -7.86 4.55
N GLY A 67 -0.98 -9.03 4.24
CA GLY A 67 -1.54 -9.97 5.21
C GLY A 67 -2.95 -9.61 5.72
N MET A 68 -3.72 -8.82 4.97
CA MET A 68 -5.11 -8.46 5.27
C MET A 68 -6.11 -9.03 4.24
N GLU A 69 -5.76 -10.15 3.62
CA GLU A 69 -6.64 -10.85 2.69
C GLU A 69 -7.83 -11.46 3.45
N GLY A 70 -9.04 -11.35 2.87
CA GLY A 70 -10.26 -11.92 3.44
C GLY A 70 -10.88 -11.16 4.63
N VAL A 71 -10.36 -9.98 4.97
CA VAL A 71 -10.93 -9.13 6.03
C VAL A 71 -12.30 -8.56 5.61
N ASP A 72 -13.28 -8.66 6.51
CA ASP A 72 -14.57 -7.97 6.38
C ASP A 72 -14.39 -6.46 6.63
N LYS A 73 -14.10 -5.73 5.55
CA LYS A 73 -13.87 -4.29 5.58
C LYS A 73 -15.10 -3.51 6.05
N ALA A 74 -16.30 -3.99 5.76
CA ALA A 74 -17.54 -3.31 6.15
C ALA A 74 -17.69 -3.32 7.67
N ARG A 75 -17.48 -4.47 8.31
CA ARG A 75 -17.45 -4.58 9.77
C ARG A 75 -16.38 -3.71 10.40
N VAL A 76 -15.17 -3.70 9.84
CA VAL A 76 -14.07 -2.86 10.37
C VAL A 76 -14.45 -1.39 10.28
N GLN A 77 -14.91 -0.94 9.11
CA GLN A 77 -15.31 0.44 8.88
C GLN A 77 -16.41 0.88 9.83
N GLN A 78 -17.42 0.02 10.06
CA GLN A 78 -18.49 0.27 11.02
C GLN A 78 -17.94 0.43 12.44
N ILE A 79 -17.10 -0.49 12.92
CA ILE A 79 -16.52 -0.42 14.27
C ILE A 79 -15.68 0.84 14.44
N VAL A 80 -14.80 1.15 13.47
CA VAL A 80 -13.95 2.34 13.51
C VAL A 80 -14.81 3.61 13.56
N TRP A 81 -15.87 3.68 12.75
CA TRP A 81 -16.80 4.81 12.75
C TRP A 81 -17.50 4.94 14.10
N GLU A 82 -18.11 3.87 14.61
CA GLU A 82 -18.85 3.86 15.87
C GLU A 82 -17.99 4.33 17.05
N MET A 83 -16.72 3.91 17.07
CA MET A 83 -15.77 4.30 18.12
C MET A 83 -15.20 5.71 17.94
N SER A 84 -15.36 6.33 16.77
CA SER A 84 -14.72 7.61 16.45
C SER A 84 -15.68 8.78 16.34
N LYS A 85 -16.95 8.54 15.97
CA LYS A 85 -17.92 9.52 15.41
C LYS A 85 -18.18 10.80 16.20
N ASP A 86 -17.82 10.87 17.47
CA ASP A 86 -18.00 12.08 18.29
C ASP A 86 -16.69 12.65 18.87
N SER A 87 -15.55 12.02 18.55
CA SER A 87 -14.25 12.41 19.08
C SER A 87 -13.76 13.74 18.47
N ALA A 88 -12.92 14.46 19.23
CA ALA A 88 -12.21 15.63 18.71
C ALA A 88 -11.34 15.28 17.49
N HIS A 89 -10.78 14.08 17.45
CA HIS A 89 -10.02 13.56 16.30
C HIS A 89 -10.91 13.43 15.07
N PHE A 90 -12.11 12.86 15.20
CA PHE A 90 -13.06 12.70 14.11
C PHE A 90 -13.52 14.05 13.54
N LYS A 91 -13.85 15.02 14.41
CA LYS A 91 -14.19 16.39 13.98
C LYS A 91 -13.01 17.06 13.26
N ASN A 92 -11.79 16.82 13.72
CA ASN A 92 -10.60 17.32 13.05
C ASN A 92 -10.41 16.69 11.66
N GLU A 93 -10.65 15.39 11.54
CA GLU A 93 -10.55 14.68 10.25
C GLU A 93 -11.64 15.09 9.27
N GLN A 94 -12.85 15.38 9.71
CA GLN A 94 -13.87 16.01 8.86
C GLN A 94 -13.43 17.38 8.34
N ARG A 95 -12.84 18.23 9.19
CA ARG A 95 -12.33 19.54 8.75
C ARG A 95 -11.21 19.40 7.71
N LYS A 96 -10.27 18.48 7.91
CA LYS A 96 -9.22 18.21 6.90
C LYS A 96 -9.83 17.68 5.60
N GLN A 97 -10.80 16.77 5.69
CA GLN A 97 -11.48 16.24 4.51
C GLN A 97 -12.18 17.33 3.72
N ALA A 98 -12.88 18.26 4.39
CA ALA A 98 -13.51 19.40 3.74
C ALA A 98 -12.50 20.30 3.02
N SER A 99 -11.34 20.57 3.64
CA SER A 99 -10.27 21.35 3.02
C SER A 99 -9.64 20.64 1.81
N VAL A 100 -9.46 19.31 1.90
CA VAL A 100 -9.01 18.50 0.76
C VAL A 100 -10.03 18.53 -0.37
N GLN A 101 -11.32 18.43 -0.05
CA GLN A 101 -12.39 18.48 -1.05
C GLN A 101 -12.42 19.84 -1.77
N GLU A 102 -12.30 20.94 -1.03
CA GLU A 102 -12.22 22.29 -1.61
C GLU A 102 -11.02 22.41 -2.57
N ARG A 103 -9.86 21.87 -2.18
CA ARG A 103 -8.68 21.83 -3.05
C ARG A 103 -8.91 20.99 -4.31
N ILE A 104 -9.59 19.84 -4.20
CA ILE A 104 -9.94 18.99 -5.34
C ILE A 104 -10.84 19.75 -6.30
N GLU A 105 -11.91 20.38 -5.81
CA GLU A 105 -12.83 21.15 -6.66
C GLU A 105 -12.12 22.33 -7.32
N ARG A 106 -11.24 23.03 -6.60
CA ARG A 106 -10.40 24.07 -7.22
C ARG A 106 -9.52 23.51 -8.34
N MET A 107 -8.88 22.37 -8.11
CA MET A 107 -8.05 21.72 -9.15
C MET A 107 -8.88 21.26 -10.35
N LYS A 108 -10.10 20.75 -10.13
CA LYS A 108 -11.02 20.38 -11.22
C LYS A 108 -11.44 21.59 -12.03
N SER A 109 -11.80 22.70 -11.39
CA SER A 109 -12.16 23.95 -12.07
C SER A 109 -10.99 24.50 -12.87
N GLN A 110 -9.78 24.47 -12.31
CA GLN A 110 -8.55 24.86 -13.03
C GLN A 110 -8.31 23.96 -14.24
N ALA A 111 -8.47 22.63 -14.09
CA ALA A 111 -8.31 21.69 -15.17
C ALA A 111 -9.34 21.89 -16.29
N ALA A 112 -10.59 22.19 -15.94
CA ALA A 112 -11.67 22.45 -16.90
C ALA A 112 -11.44 23.74 -17.70
N ALA A 113 -10.68 24.69 -17.17
CA ALA A 113 -10.33 25.94 -17.85
C ALA A 113 -9.16 25.80 -18.84
N ILE A 114 -8.44 24.67 -18.84
CA ILE A 114 -7.30 24.44 -19.73
C ILE A 114 -7.80 24.28 -21.17
N THR A 115 -7.29 25.11 -22.07
CA THR A 115 -7.65 25.02 -23.49
C THR A 115 -6.89 23.88 -24.20
N PRO A 116 -7.44 23.35 -25.31
CA PRO A 116 -6.73 22.36 -26.11
C PRO A 116 -5.34 22.83 -26.60
N ALA A 117 -5.19 24.13 -26.88
CA ALA A 117 -3.92 24.72 -27.32
C ALA A 117 -2.87 24.76 -26.21
N GLU A 118 -3.24 25.16 -25.00
CA GLU A 118 -2.36 25.13 -23.82
C GLU A 118 -1.95 23.71 -23.46
N LEU A 119 -2.90 22.76 -23.50
CA LEU A 119 -2.62 21.36 -23.24
C LEU A 119 -1.63 20.79 -24.27
N ALA A 120 -1.81 21.10 -25.56
CA ALA A 120 -0.90 20.69 -26.61
C ALA A 120 0.51 21.31 -26.45
N ALA A 121 0.60 22.56 -26.02
CA ALA A 121 1.88 23.22 -25.74
C ALA A 121 2.61 22.59 -24.55
N ALA A 122 1.90 22.33 -23.45
CA ALA A 122 2.44 21.64 -22.29
C ALA A 122 2.86 20.20 -22.62
N GLY A 123 2.07 19.50 -23.45
CA GLY A 123 2.39 18.16 -23.96
C GLY A 123 3.75 18.11 -24.66
N ARG A 124 4.02 19.03 -25.59
CA ARG A 124 5.31 19.10 -26.30
C ARG A 124 6.50 19.30 -25.35
N LEU A 125 6.35 20.14 -24.33
CA LEU A 125 7.39 20.35 -23.32
C LEU A 125 7.62 19.09 -22.47
N LEU A 126 6.53 18.41 -22.08
CA LEU A 126 6.59 17.19 -21.31
C LEU A 126 7.20 16.04 -22.11
N ASP A 127 6.88 15.91 -23.39
CA ASP A 127 7.43 14.88 -24.28
C ASP A 127 8.95 15.02 -24.40
N ALA A 128 9.45 16.25 -24.58
CA ALA A 128 10.88 16.52 -24.59
C ALA A 128 11.55 16.12 -23.26
N ARG A 129 10.87 16.35 -22.13
CA ARG A 129 11.36 15.95 -20.80
C ARG A 129 11.34 14.44 -20.60
N ILE A 130 10.29 13.76 -21.06
CA ILE A 130 10.18 12.29 -21.03
C ILE A 130 11.29 11.70 -21.88
N ALA A 131 11.46 12.15 -23.12
CA ALA A 131 12.54 11.71 -24.01
C ALA A 131 13.92 11.89 -23.36
N SER A 132 14.16 13.02 -22.68
CA SER A 132 15.40 13.26 -21.93
C SER A 132 15.59 12.32 -20.72
N CYS A 133 14.51 11.93 -20.05
CA CYS A 133 14.55 10.94 -18.97
C CYS A 133 14.80 9.53 -19.50
N GLU A 134 14.14 9.13 -20.59
CA GLU A 134 14.32 7.84 -21.24
C GLU A 134 15.74 7.68 -21.79
N ALA A 135 16.27 8.70 -22.47
CA ALA A 135 17.63 8.68 -23.00
C ALA A 135 18.71 8.54 -21.90
N ARG A 136 18.39 8.91 -20.66
CA ARG A 136 19.28 8.80 -19.49
C ARG A 136 18.90 7.65 -18.56
N ARG A 137 17.95 6.79 -18.94
CA ARG A 137 17.51 5.67 -18.12
C ARG A 137 18.64 4.64 -18.05
N ASP A 138 19.14 4.42 -16.84
CA ASP A 138 20.17 3.42 -16.56
C ASP A 138 19.53 2.13 -16.03
N LEU A 139 19.62 1.05 -16.81
CA LEU A 139 19.14 -0.29 -16.44
C LEU A 139 20.28 -1.24 -16.04
N THR A 140 21.52 -0.75 -15.94
CA THR A 140 22.69 -1.58 -15.59
C THR A 140 22.73 -1.96 -14.11
N ARG A 141 21.90 -1.32 -13.28
CA ARG A 141 21.88 -1.50 -11.83
C ARG A 141 20.72 -2.38 -11.39
N THR A 142 21.03 -3.36 -10.56
CA THR A 142 20.03 -4.12 -9.80
C THR A 142 19.79 -3.45 -8.46
N TRP A 143 18.58 -2.96 -8.23
CA TRP A 143 18.17 -2.37 -6.96
C TRP A 143 17.46 -3.43 -6.11
N LEU A 144 17.92 -3.61 -4.86
CA LEU A 144 17.29 -4.49 -3.89
C LEU A 144 16.62 -3.67 -2.79
N HIS A 145 15.31 -3.88 -2.60
CA HIS A 145 14.57 -3.34 -1.47
C HIS A 145 14.23 -4.46 -0.50
N VAL A 146 14.66 -4.32 0.75
CA VAL A 146 14.39 -5.29 1.82
C VAL A 146 13.56 -4.60 2.90
N ASP A 147 12.36 -5.14 3.17
CA ASP A 147 11.50 -4.74 4.28
C ASP A 147 11.34 -5.94 5.22
N MET A 148 11.43 -5.69 6.52
CA MET A 148 11.36 -6.71 7.55
C MET A 148 9.91 -6.97 7.94
N ASP A 149 9.46 -8.22 7.72
CA ASP A 149 8.10 -8.67 8.01
C ASP A 149 7.70 -8.45 9.48
N CYS A 150 6.65 -7.64 9.68
CA CYS A 150 6.10 -7.33 11.00
C CYS A 150 7.17 -6.99 12.07
N PHE A 151 8.26 -6.33 11.68
CA PHE A 151 9.55 -6.32 12.38
C PHE A 151 9.49 -6.37 13.91
N TYR A 152 8.85 -5.39 14.58
CA TYR A 152 8.85 -5.39 16.05
C TYR A 152 8.11 -6.58 16.67
N ALA A 153 7.01 -7.03 16.07
CA ALA A 153 6.30 -8.23 16.55
C ALA A 153 7.16 -9.48 16.31
N ALA A 154 7.82 -9.57 15.15
CA ALA A 154 8.72 -10.67 14.82
C ALA A 154 9.91 -10.78 15.78
N VAL A 155 10.45 -9.65 16.27
CA VAL A 155 11.52 -9.65 17.30
C VAL A 155 11.03 -10.31 18.60
N HIS A 156 9.81 -10.01 19.06
CA HIS A 156 9.25 -10.64 20.26
C HIS A 156 8.89 -12.11 20.02
N GLU A 157 8.31 -12.44 18.87
CA GLU A 157 8.00 -13.82 18.46
C GLU A 157 9.23 -14.72 18.33
N ARG A 158 10.41 -14.14 18.09
CA ARG A 158 11.68 -14.87 18.09
C ARG A 158 12.09 -15.29 19.50
N GLU A 159 11.88 -14.43 20.49
CA GLU A 159 12.24 -14.71 21.90
C GLU A 159 11.18 -15.57 22.61
N GLN A 160 9.91 -15.41 22.23
CA GLN A 160 8.75 -16.12 22.77
C GLN A 160 7.98 -16.78 21.63
N PRO A 161 8.38 -18.00 21.19
CA PRO A 161 7.79 -18.67 20.03
C PRO A 161 6.28 -18.91 20.12
N GLU A 162 5.71 -18.98 21.32
CA GLU A 162 4.28 -19.10 21.60
C GLU A 162 3.47 -17.93 21.03
N LEU A 163 4.07 -16.73 20.94
CA LEU A 163 3.44 -15.52 20.41
C LEU A 163 3.05 -15.65 18.94
N LYS A 164 3.73 -16.50 18.17
CA LYS A 164 3.45 -16.73 16.73
C LYS A 164 2.04 -17.26 16.48
N ARG A 165 1.42 -17.88 17.49
CA ARG A 165 0.05 -18.43 17.41
C ARG A 165 -1.01 -17.47 17.95
N LEU A 166 -0.59 -16.33 18.51
CA LEU A 166 -1.46 -15.35 19.15
C LEU A 166 -1.63 -14.10 18.28
N GLN A 167 -2.71 -13.37 18.48
CA GLN A 167 -2.90 -12.06 17.85
C GLN A 167 -2.06 -11.06 18.64
N VAL A 168 -0.95 -10.60 18.07
CA VAL A 168 0.02 -9.73 18.77
C VAL A 168 0.06 -8.36 18.13
N ALA A 169 0.00 -7.32 18.98
CA ALA A 169 0.29 -5.95 18.62
C ALA A 169 1.39 -5.39 19.53
N VAL A 170 2.35 -4.69 18.93
CA VAL A 170 3.38 -3.94 19.66
C VAL A 170 2.99 -2.48 19.64
N GLY A 171 2.94 -1.84 20.81
CA GLY A 171 2.58 -0.44 20.93
C GLY A 171 2.23 -0.03 22.35
N GLY A 172 1.84 1.23 22.51
CA GLY A 172 1.26 1.73 23.76
C GLY A 172 -0.27 1.72 23.71
N MET A 173 -0.92 2.00 24.83
CA MET A 173 -2.38 2.14 24.88
C MET A 173 -2.92 3.28 24.00
N GLY A 174 -2.08 4.25 23.65
CA GLY A 174 -2.46 5.30 22.69
C GLY A 174 -2.46 4.81 21.23
N MET A 175 -1.48 3.99 20.84
CA MET A 175 -1.24 3.70 19.42
C MET A 175 -0.48 2.38 19.19
N ILE A 176 -0.92 1.62 18.19
CA ILE A 176 -0.25 0.42 17.70
C ILE A 176 0.89 0.82 16.76
N CYS A 177 2.10 0.34 17.05
CA CYS A 177 3.27 0.51 16.18
C CYS A 177 3.29 -0.54 15.07
N THR A 178 3.09 -1.82 15.42
CA THR A 178 2.97 -2.92 14.47
C THR A 178 2.07 -4.02 15.01
N ALA A 179 1.56 -4.84 14.11
CA ALA A 179 0.77 -6.02 14.44
C ALA A 179 1.27 -7.20 13.59
N ASN A 180 1.32 -8.39 14.19
CA ASN A 180 1.72 -9.61 13.50
C ASN A 180 0.66 -10.04 12.49
N TYR A 181 1.03 -10.95 11.59
CA TYR A 181 0.14 -11.42 10.53
C TYR A 181 -1.15 -12.07 11.07
N VAL A 182 -1.08 -12.73 12.23
CA VAL A 182 -2.26 -13.33 12.87
C VAL A 182 -3.26 -12.27 13.32
N ALA A 183 -2.80 -11.14 13.87
CA ALA A 183 -3.66 -10.01 14.24
C ALA A 183 -4.19 -9.23 13.02
N ARG A 184 -3.41 -9.15 11.93
CA ARG A 184 -3.82 -8.46 10.69
C ARG A 184 -5.03 -9.10 9.99
N ARG A 185 -5.28 -10.40 10.22
CA ARG A 185 -6.52 -11.07 9.78
C ARG A 185 -7.79 -10.48 10.42
N PHE A 186 -7.64 -9.70 11.49
CA PHE A 186 -8.72 -8.95 12.14
C PHE A 186 -8.63 -7.44 11.86
N ASP A 187 -7.85 -7.05 10.86
CA ASP A 187 -7.53 -5.66 10.47
C ASP A 187 -6.82 -4.83 11.55
N VAL A 188 -6.22 -5.48 12.54
CA VAL A 188 -5.37 -4.81 13.52
C VAL A 188 -4.06 -4.42 12.83
N ARG A 189 -3.71 -3.13 12.86
CA ARG A 189 -2.63 -2.56 12.04
C ARG A 189 -1.87 -1.44 12.72
N SER A 190 -0.71 -1.12 12.17
CA SER A 190 0.07 0.07 12.55
C SER A 190 -0.75 1.36 12.41
N ALA A 191 -0.45 2.32 13.28
CA ALA A 191 -1.11 3.62 13.39
C ALA A 191 -2.58 3.58 13.79
N MET A 192 -3.12 2.40 14.13
CA MET A 192 -4.44 2.25 14.73
C MET A 192 -4.38 2.47 16.25
N PRO A 193 -5.32 3.23 16.85
CA PRO A 193 -5.43 3.33 18.30
C PRO A 193 -5.65 1.95 18.95
N ALA A 194 -4.96 1.69 20.06
CA ALA A 194 -4.98 0.36 20.69
C ALA A 194 -6.39 -0.07 21.12
N PHE A 195 -7.22 0.87 21.58
CA PHE A 195 -8.60 0.60 21.99
C PHE A 195 -9.49 0.13 20.82
N ILE A 196 -9.27 0.66 19.61
CA ILE A 196 -9.95 0.19 18.39
C ILE A 196 -9.46 -1.21 18.03
N GLY A 197 -8.14 -1.44 18.06
CA GLY A 197 -7.56 -2.75 17.79
C GLY A 197 -8.09 -3.83 18.74
N LYS A 198 -8.29 -3.50 20.02
CA LYS A 198 -8.88 -4.41 21.01
C LYS A 198 -10.37 -4.67 20.78
N ARG A 199 -11.12 -3.72 20.22
CA ARG A 199 -12.52 -3.92 19.83
C ARG A 199 -12.64 -4.82 18.61
N LEU A 200 -11.75 -4.64 17.62
CA LEU A 200 -11.67 -5.51 16.44
C LEU A 200 -11.26 -6.94 16.82
N CYS A 201 -10.29 -7.07 17.73
CA CYS A 201 -9.77 -8.34 18.21
C CYS A 201 -9.72 -8.37 19.75
N PRO A 202 -10.76 -8.90 20.43
CA PRO A 202 -10.78 -8.96 21.89
C PRO A 202 -9.64 -9.78 22.51
N LYS A 203 -9.15 -10.79 21.78
CA LYS A 203 -8.02 -11.65 22.19
C LYS A 203 -6.64 -11.04 21.91
N LEU A 204 -6.57 -9.80 21.40
CA LEU A 204 -5.31 -9.13 21.07
C LEU A 204 -4.40 -8.98 22.29
N VAL A 205 -3.18 -9.46 22.16
CA VAL A 205 -2.09 -9.36 23.13
C VAL A 205 -1.26 -8.12 22.79
N PHE A 206 -1.06 -7.26 23.79
CA PHE A 206 -0.24 -6.06 23.64
C PHE A 206 1.14 -6.26 24.25
N ILE A 207 2.16 -5.91 23.49
CA ILE A 207 3.55 -5.93 23.94
C ILE A 207 4.11 -4.51 23.93
N LYS A 208 4.74 -4.12 25.03
CA LYS A 208 5.40 -2.80 25.14
C LYS A 208 6.59 -2.74 24.16
N PRO A 209 6.79 -1.62 23.44
CA PRO A 209 7.94 -1.47 22.57
C PRO A 209 9.27 -1.55 23.34
N ASP A 210 10.22 -2.32 22.80
CA ASP A 210 11.60 -2.39 23.27
C ASP A 210 12.55 -2.00 22.14
N PHE A 211 12.92 -0.72 22.10
CA PHE A 211 13.76 -0.17 21.04
C PHE A 211 15.21 -0.65 21.09
N ALA A 212 15.70 -1.08 22.26
CA ALA A 212 17.04 -1.64 22.37
C ALA A 212 17.10 -2.97 21.60
N LYS A 213 16.11 -3.85 21.82
CA LYS A 213 15.99 -5.11 21.06
C LYS A 213 15.84 -4.89 19.56
N TYR A 214 15.02 -3.92 19.15
CA TYR A 214 14.82 -3.62 17.74
C TYR A 214 16.07 -3.08 17.06
N THR A 215 16.83 -2.24 17.76
CA THR A 215 18.09 -1.71 17.26
C THR A 215 19.12 -2.82 17.11
N ALA A 216 19.27 -3.67 18.13
CA ALA A 216 20.17 -4.83 18.07
C ALA A 216 19.81 -5.80 16.94
N ALA A 217 18.54 -6.14 16.79
CA ALA A 217 18.08 -7.01 15.69
C ALA A 217 18.29 -6.37 14.30
N ALA A 218 18.07 -5.07 14.18
CA ALA A 218 18.30 -4.35 12.92
C ALA A 218 19.78 -4.31 12.55
N GLU A 219 20.69 -4.13 13.51
CA GLU A 219 22.13 -4.14 13.24
C GLU A 219 22.63 -5.50 12.73
N VAL A 220 22.08 -6.61 13.23
CA VAL A 220 22.39 -7.94 12.70
C VAL A 220 22.03 -8.04 11.21
N VAL A 221 20.81 -7.61 10.85
CA VAL A 221 20.34 -7.64 9.45
C VAL A 221 21.18 -6.70 8.58
N ARG A 222 21.44 -5.47 9.04
CA ARG A 222 22.27 -4.50 8.31
C ARG A 222 23.70 -5.01 8.13
N GLY A 223 24.27 -5.66 9.13
CA GLY A 223 25.59 -6.30 9.05
C GLY A 223 25.65 -7.35 7.94
N ALA A 224 24.65 -8.22 7.86
CA ALA A 224 24.56 -9.22 6.79
C ALA A 224 24.39 -8.56 5.40
N LEU A 225 23.53 -7.54 5.29
CA LEU A 225 23.31 -6.84 4.03
C LEU A 225 24.54 -6.08 3.54
N ARG A 226 25.33 -5.48 4.45
CA ARG A 226 26.59 -4.80 4.10
C ARG A 226 27.64 -5.72 3.49
N GLN A 227 27.60 -7.03 3.77
CA GLN A 227 28.54 -8.00 3.19
C GLN A 227 28.25 -8.33 1.73
N VAL A 228 27.00 -8.15 1.28
CA VAL A 228 26.55 -8.56 -0.07
C VAL A 228 26.13 -7.40 -0.95
N ILE A 229 25.82 -6.23 -0.38
CA ILE A 229 25.35 -5.05 -1.11
C ILE A 229 26.47 -4.00 -1.15
N THR A 230 27.02 -3.76 -2.34
CA THR A 230 28.10 -2.79 -2.59
C THR A 230 27.74 -1.36 -2.15
N ARG A 231 26.48 -0.94 -2.33
CA ARG A 231 26.00 0.37 -1.88
C ARG A 231 24.76 0.21 -1.02
N PHE A 232 24.98 -0.09 0.26
CA PHE A 232 23.90 -0.27 1.22
C PHE A 232 23.37 1.09 1.73
N LEU A 233 22.07 1.32 1.58
CA LEU A 233 21.38 2.50 2.13
C LEU A 233 20.33 2.04 3.13
N SER A 234 20.51 2.40 4.39
CA SER A 234 19.47 2.19 5.41
C SER A 234 18.60 3.44 5.53
N GLN A 235 17.29 3.24 5.52
CA GLN A 235 16.33 4.29 5.87
C GLN A 235 16.35 4.49 7.40
N ALA A 236 17.43 5.05 7.93
CA ALA A 236 17.45 5.49 9.32
C ALA A 236 16.52 6.71 9.46
N ARG A 237 15.83 6.82 10.61
CA ARG A 237 14.98 7.98 10.91
C ARG A 237 15.81 9.27 10.85
N GLY A 238 15.73 9.97 9.73
CA GLY A 238 15.97 11.40 9.69
C GLY A 238 14.89 12.08 10.50
N GLY A 239 15.23 12.55 11.71
CA GLY A 239 14.66 13.81 12.17
C GLY A 239 14.83 14.83 11.05
N ARG A 240 13.84 15.71 10.85
CA ARG A 240 13.88 16.75 9.81
C ARG A 240 15.27 17.42 9.76
N GLY A 241 16.08 17.05 8.77
CA GLY A 241 17.47 17.49 8.64
C GLY A 241 18.39 16.39 8.12
N ARG A 242 18.58 16.38 6.79
CA ARG A 242 19.62 15.64 6.03
C ARG A 242 19.71 14.13 6.28
N ALA A 243 19.34 13.36 5.26
CA ALA A 243 19.88 12.02 5.07
C ALA A 243 21.40 12.13 5.01
N ALA A 244 22.09 11.85 6.11
CA ALA A 244 23.51 11.57 6.08
C ALA A 244 23.65 10.17 5.47
N ALA A 245 23.90 10.12 4.16
CA ALA A 245 24.57 8.97 3.57
C ALA A 245 25.96 8.94 4.21
N ALA A 246 26.13 8.10 5.22
CA ALA A 246 27.47 7.68 5.62
C ALA A 246 27.98 6.77 4.50
N GLU A 247 28.70 7.36 3.56
CA GLU A 247 29.65 6.62 2.72
C GLU A 247 30.87 6.39 3.63
N GLU A 248 31.01 5.16 4.14
CA GLU A 248 32.28 4.69 4.70
C GLU A 248 33.01 3.93 3.57
N GLU A 249 34.26 4.32 3.36
CA GLU A 249 35.21 3.92 2.31
C GLU A 249 35.65 2.45 2.43
#